data_AF-A0A484LB52-F1
#
_entry.id   AF-A0A484LB52-F1
#
_cell.length_a   1.000
_cell.length_b   1.000
_cell.length_c   1.000
_cell.angle_alpha   90.00
_cell.angle_beta   90.00
_cell.angle_gamma   90.00
#
_symmetry.space_group_name_H-M   'P 1'
#
loop_
_entity.id
_entity.type
_entity.pdbx_description
1 polymer ?
#
loop_
_entity_poly.entity_id
_entity_poly.type
_entity_poly.pdbx_seq_one_letter_code
_entity_poly.pdbx_strand_id
1 'polypeptide(L)'
;MEHQLRLRDSIAQSCLRSNHPILCEICFGDNPRVTEAPYDYFCKTCVRPFTRFRWRPFKDGRYKKTEICKPCCGSRLICQGCSIDLFSLLPDQVRDTAVHMSTNHAVMVKADDPLLEAQDHFESHP
;
A
#
# COMPACT_ATOMS: atom_id res chain seq x y z
N MET A 1 1.98 1.74 23.02
CA MET A 1 2.16 0.39 22.43
C MET A 1 1.01 0.01 21.50
N GLU A 2 -0.24 0.23 21.89
CA GLU A 2 -1.43 -0.14 21.08
C GLU A 2 -1.54 0.57 19.73
N HIS A 3 -1.15 1.85 19.63
CA HIS A 3 -1.16 2.60 18.37
C HIS A 3 -0.23 2.00 17.31
N GLN A 4 0.94 1.51 17.73
CA GLN A 4 1.91 0.83 16.85
C GLN A 4 1.34 -0.48 16.32
N LEU A 5 0.66 -1.25 17.17
CA LEU A 5 -0.04 -2.48 16.78
C LEU A 5 -1.15 -2.20 15.76
N ARG A 6 -2.01 -1.20 16.01
CA ARG A 6 -3.08 -0.80 15.09
C ARG A 6 -2.57 -0.40 13.70
N LEU A 7 -1.43 0.29 13.63
CA LEU A 7 -0.81 0.67 12.36
C LEU A 7 -0.29 -0.53 11.58
N ARG A 8 0.37 -1.48 12.27
CA ARG A 8 0.82 -2.74 11.66
C ARG A 8 -0.37 -3.55 11.13
N ASP A 9 -1.43 -3.65 11.92
CA ASP A 9 -2.65 -4.36 11.54
C ASP A 9 -3.30 -3.72 10.31
N SER A 10 -3.34 -2.39 10.25
CA SER A 10 -3.86 -1.65 9.10
C SER A 10 -3.06 -1.93 7.82
N ILE A 11 -1.73 -1.87 7.89
CA ILE A 11 -0.86 -2.18 6.74
C ILE A 11 -1.03 -3.65 6.32
N ALA A 12 -1.04 -4.58 7.28
CA ALA A 12 -1.23 -6.00 7.01
C ALA A 12 -2.57 -6.29 6.33
N GLN A 13 -3.65 -5.65 6.79
CA GLN A 13 -4.98 -5.76 6.18
C GLN A 13 -5.02 -5.20 4.76
N SER A 14 -4.41 -4.03 4.54
CA SER A 14 -4.30 -3.42 3.21
C SER A 14 -3.59 -4.35 2.22
N CYS A 15 -2.52 -5.01 2.65
CA CYS A 15 -1.80 -5.98 1.83
C CYS A 15 -2.66 -7.15 1.38
N LEU A 16 -3.58 -7.63 2.22
CA LEU A 16 -4.43 -8.78 1.90
C LEU A 16 -5.63 -8.39 1.02
N ARG A 17 -6.21 -7.20 1.24
CA ARG A 17 -7.49 -6.81 0.64
C ARG A 17 -7.36 -5.97 -0.62
N SER A 18 -6.24 -5.28 -0.81
CA SER A 18 -6.06 -4.41 -1.97
C SER A 18 -6.00 -5.22 -3.26
N ASN A 19 -6.58 -4.70 -4.34
CA ASN A 19 -6.43 -5.22 -5.70
C ASN A 19 -5.13 -4.74 -6.36
N HIS A 20 -4.56 -3.62 -5.91
CA HIS A 20 -3.32 -3.05 -6.45
C HIS A 20 -2.07 -3.55 -5.68
N PRO A 21 -0.83 -3.31 -6.17
CA PRO A 21 0.36 -3.65 -5.42
C PRO A 21 0.55 -2.70 -4.23
N ILE A 22 1.14 -3.21 -3.14
CA ILE A 22 1.57 -2.38 -2.00
C ILE A 22 3.04 -2.01 -2.19
N LEU A 23 3.31 -0.73 -2.42
CA LEU A 23 4.63 -0.21 -2.77
C LEU A 23 5.01 0.96 -1.86
N CYS A 24 6.31 1.16 -1.65
CA CYS A 24 6.82 2.40 -1.07
C CYS A 24 6.71 3.56 -2.06
N GLU A 25 6.76 4.80 -1.57
CA GLU A 25 6.68 6.02 -2.37
C GLU A 25 7.71 6.03 -3.53
N ILE A 26 8.94 5.61 -3.24
CA ILE A 26 10.03 5.52 -4.22
C ILE A 26 9.76 4.44 -5.30
N CYS A 27 9.05 3.38 -4.93
CA CYS A 27 8.68 2.35 -5.89
C CYS A 27 7.50 2.77 -6.75
N PHE A 28 6.49 3.44 -6.18
CA PHE A 28 5.32 3.89 -6.91
C PHE A 28 5.65 5.03 -7.87
N GLY A 29 6.33 6.08 -7.40
CA GLY A 29 6.56 7.30 -8.18
C GLY A 29 5.24 8.05 -8.48
N ASP A 30 5.16 8.72 -9.63
CA ASP A 30 4.01 9.58 -10.00
C ASP A 30 3.13 8.97 -11.11
N ASN A 31 3.35 7.72 -11.50
CA ASN A 31 2.61 7.10 -12.60
C ASN A 31 1.53 6.14 -12.08
N PRO A 32 0.24 6.42 -12.34
CA PRO A 32 -0.85 5.57 -11.88
C PRO A 32 -1.01 4.27 -12.70
N ARG A 33 -0.28 4.10 -13.81
CA ARG A 33 -0.47 2.96 -14.72
C ARG A 33 0.25 1.71 -14.25
N VAL A 34 -0.53 0.70 -13.88
CA VAL A 34 -0.07 -0.62 -13.47
C VAL A 34 -0.74 -1.68 -14.36
N THR A 35 0.02 -2.67 -14.80
CA THR A 35 -0.48 -3.85 -15.52
C THR A 35 -0.46 -5.05 -14.59
N GLU A 36 -1.55 -5.78 -14.54
CA GLU A 36 -1.71 -7.01 -13.76
C GLU A 36 -1.52 -8.25 -14.64
N ALA A 37 -0.82 -9.26 -14.12
CA ALA A 37 -0.71 -10.58 -14.71
C ALA A 37 -0.94 -11.66 -13.63
N PRO A 38 -2.11 -12.33 -13.60
CA PRO A 38 -2.44 -13.33 -12.60
C PRO A 38 -1.51 -14.54 -12.64
N TYR A 39 -1.00 -14.96 -11.48
CA TYR A 39 -0.16 -16.17 -11.29
C TYR A 39 1.07 -16.27 -12.22
N ASP A 40 1.54 -15.15 -12.74
CA ASP A 40 2.57 -15.06 -13.79
C ASP A 40 4.01 -14.98 -13.22
N TYR A 41 4.17 -15.11 -11.90
CA TYR A 41 5.47 -15.06 -11.24
C TYR A 41 5.47 -15.77 -9.88
N PHE A 42 6.65 -16.10 -9.38
CA PHE A 42 6.84 -16.78 -8.10
C PHE A 42 7.41 -15.83 -7.05
N CYS A 43 6.82 -15.85 -5.86
CA CYS A 43 7.25 -15.00 -4.75
C CYS A 43 8.67 -15.36 -4.33
N LYS A 44 9.59 -14.38 -4.26
CA LYS A 44 10.98 -14.63 -3.83
C LYS A 44 11.11 -15.13 -2.39
N THR A 45 10.09 -14.91 -1.55
CA THR A 45 10.12 -15.28 -0.14
C THR A 45 9.55 -16.66 0.13
N CYS A 46 8.39 -16.99 -0.45
CA CYS A 46 7.69 -18.24 -0.16
C CYS A 46 7.53 -19.16 -1.37
N VAL A 47 8.06 -18.77 -2.54
CA VAL A 47 8.07 -19.54 -3.79
C VAL A 47 6.66 -19.93 -4.28
N ARG A 48 5.61 -19.28 -3.77
CA ARG A 48 4.23 -19.48 -4.26
C ARG A 48 3.96 -18.62 -5.49
N PRO A 49 3.23 -19.12 -6.49
CA PRO A 49 2.78 -18.32 -7.61
C PRO A 49 1.83 -17.22 -7.11
N PHE A 50 1.91 -16.03 -7.69
CA PHE A 50 1.10 -14.89 -7.31
C PHE A 50 0.87 -13.95 -8.50
N THR A 51 -0.11 -13.05 -8.37
CA THR A 51 -0.35 -11.97 -9.32
C THR A 51 0.85 -11.03 -9.38
N ARG A 52 1.48 -10.94 -10.55
CA ARG A 52 2.56 -9.99 -10.84
C ARG A 52 1.98 -8.66 -11.28
N PHE A 53 2.40 -7.58 -10.65
CA PHE A 53 2.14 -6.23 -11.14
C PHE A 53 3.39 -5.68 -11.81
N ARG A 54 3.22 -4.96 -12.90
CA ARG A 54 4.31 -4.30 -13.64
C ARG A 54 3.94 -2.85 -13.91
N TRP A 55 4.84 -1.92 -13.64
CA TRP A 55 4.59 -0.47 -13.77
C TRP A 55 5.87 0.29 -14.11
N ARG A 56 5.74 1.56 -14.47
CA ARG A 56 6.86 2.46 -14.77
C ARG A 56 6.77 3.68 -13.86
N PRO A 57 7.60 3.83 -12.80
CA PRO A 57 7.39 4.86 -11.77
C PRO A 57 7.44 6.31 -12.28
N PHE A 58 8.26 6.55 -13.30
CA PHE A 58 8.43 7.86 -13.95
C PHE A 58 8.22 7.72 -15.45
N LYS A 59 7.83 8.81 -16.14
CA LYS A 59 7.59 8.81 -17.59
C LYS A 59 8.77 8.28 -18.40
N ASP A 60 10.00 8.49 -17.92
CA ASP A 60 11.24 8.00 -18.53
C ASP A 60 11.95 6.88 -17.75
N GLY A 61 11.35 6.40 -16.65
CA GLY A 61 11.97 5.39 -15.77
C GLY A 61 12.03 3.97 -16.36
N ARG A 62 12.71 3.05 -15.67
CA ARG A 62 12.65 1.62 -16.03
C ARG A 62 11.34 1.00 -15.52
N TYR A 63 10.89 -0.06 -16.18
CA TYR A 63 9.80 -0.87 -15.66
C TYR A 63 10.24 -1.57 -14.37
N LYS A 64 9.41 -1.48 -13.34
CA LYS A 64 9.49 -2.25 -12.10
C LYS A 64 8.40 -3.33 -12.09
N LYS A 65 8.57 -4.31 -11.21
CA LYS A 65 7.60 -5.39 -11.00
C LYS A 65 7.53 -5.77 -9.52
N THR A 66 6.46 -6.45 -9.13
CA THR A 66 6.37 -7.07 -7.80
C THR A 66 7.24 -8.32 -7.76
N GLU A 67 7.94 -8.49 -6.63
CA GLU A 67 8.90 -9.57 -6.39
C GLU A 67 8.43 -10.53 -5.27
N ILE A 68 7.45 -10.09 -4.47
CA ILE A 68 6.85 -10.88 -3.39
C ILE A 68 5.33 -10.83 -3.45
N CYS A 69 4.68 -11.84 -2.90
CA CYS A 69 3.22 -11.91 -2.83
C CYS A 69 2.64 -11.03 -1.71
N LYS A 70 1.35 -10.69 -1.86
CA LYS A 70 0.55 -9.92 -0.89
C LYS A 70 0.62 -10.47 0.56
N PRO A 71 0.50 -11.79 0.82
CA PRO A 71 0.68 -12.33 2.17
C PRO A 71 2.09 -12.12 2.77
N CYS A 72 3.15 -12.25 1.97
CA CYS A 72 4.52 -12.00 2.43
C CYS A 72 4.77 -10.51 2.71
N CYS A 73 4.15 -9.64 1.93
CA CYS A 73 4.13 -8.20 2.17
C CYS A 73 3.44 -7.86 3.51
N GLY A 74 2.25 -8.40 3.77
CA GLY A 74 1.49 -8.11 5.00
C GLY A 74 2.11 -8.68 6.27
N SER A 75 2.67 -9.88 6.21
CA SER A 75 3.29 -10.53 7.38
C SER A 75 4.62 -9.90 7.81
N ARG A 76 5.35 -9.29 6.86
CA ARG A 76 6.66 -8.70 7.10
C ARG A 76 6.67 -7.17 7.01
N LEU A 77 5.58 -6.56 6.58
CA LEU A 77 5.42 -5.11 6.39
C LEU A 77 6.47 -4.51 5.44
N ILE A 78 6.81 -5.23 4.37
CA ILE A 78 7.81 -4.84 3.37
C ILE A 78 7.17 -4.54 2.02
N CYS A 79 7.78 -3.65 1.23
CA CYS A 79 7.34 -3.26 -0.10
C CYS A 79 7.34 -4.45 -1.07
N GLN A 80 6.28 -4.59 -1.89
CA GLN A 80 6.20 -5.69 -2.86
C GLN A 80 7.23 -5.61 -4.00
N GLY A 81 7.75 -4.42 -4.30
CA GLY A 81 8.70 -4.19 -5.38
C GLY A 81 10.16 -4.32 -4.94
N CYS A 82 10.56 -3.60 -3.89
CA CYS A 82 11.96 -3.57 -3.44
C CYS A 82 12.25 -4.44 -2.20
N SER A 83 11.24 -5.02 -1.56
CA SER A 83 11.38 -5.82 -0.33
C SER A 83 12.04 -5.09 0.84
N ILE A 84 11.97 -3.75 0.84
CA ILE A 84 12.39 -2.88 1.95
C ILE A 84 11.20 -2.66 2.88
N ASP A 85 11.45 -2.56 4.18
CA ASP A 85 10.43 -2.24 5.19
C ASP A 85 9.63 -0.99 4.83
N LEU A 86 8.30 -1.10 4.81
CA LEU A 86 7.39 0.03 4.65
C LEU A 86 7.33 0.86 5.95
N PHE A 87 7.80 0.29 7.05
CA PHE A 87 7.83 0.94 8.37
C PHE A 87 8.91 2.03 8.46
N SER A 88 9.96 1.99 7.63
CA SER A 88 11.01 3.02 7.63
C SER A 88 10.58 4.34 6.99
N LEU A 89 9.35 4.41 6.46
CA LEU A 89 8.73 5.62 5.93
C LEU A 89 7.88 6.34 6.99
N LEU A 90 7.77 5.76 8.18
CA LEU A 90 7.14 6.40 9.33
C LEU A 90 8.17 7.33 9.97
N PRO A 91 7.87 8.62 10.16
CA PRO A 91 8.80 9.55 10.80
C PRO A 91 9.29 9.00 12.15
N ASP A 92 10.55 9.24 12.53
CA ASP A 92 11.11 8.76 13.81
C ASP A 92 10.28 9.21 15.03
N GLN A 93 9.55 10.33 14.89
CA GLN A 93 8.56 10.81 15.86
C GLN A 93 7.40 9.84 16.09
N VAL A 94 7.08 8.96 15.15
CA VAL A 94 6.07 7.90 15.32
C VAL A 94 6.70 6.65 15.94
N ARG A 95 8.02 6.47 15.82
CA ARG A 95 8.77 5.39 16.51
C ARG A 95 8.91 5.68 18.01
N ASP A 96 9.15 6.95 18.39
CA ASP A 96 9.36 7.35 19.80
C ASP A 96 8.17 8.11 20.44
N THR A 97 7.27 8.71 19.65
CA THR A 97 6.19 9.58 20.12
C THR A 97 4.85 9.14 19.52
N ALA A 98 4.24 8.08 20.06
CA ALA A 98 2.84 7.74 19.76
C ALA A 98 1.82 8.74 20.37
N VAL A 99 2.14 10.03 20.37
CA VAL A 99 1.37 11.11 20.97
C VAL A 99 1.29 12.28 19.97
N HIS A 100 0.04 12.65 19.68
CA HIS A 100 -0.47 13.75 18.86
C HIS A 100 -0.71 13.52 17.36
N MET A 101 -2.02 13.50 17.08
CA MET A 101 -2.74 13.42 15.83
C MET A 101 -2.32 14.48 14.80
N SER A 102 -2.20 14.10 13.53
CA SER A 102 -2.85 14.78 12.39
C SER A 102 -2.77 13.91 11.13
N THR A 103 -3.80 14.03 10.33
CA THR A 103 -4.06 13.49 8.99
C THR A 103 -2.81 13.41 8.09
N ASN A 104 -2.76 12.38 7.22
CA ASN A 104 -1.78 12.08 6.16
C ASN A 104 -0.79 10.93 6.46
N HIS A 105 -1.27 9.68 6.38
CA HIS A 105 -0.38 8.52 6.19
C HIS A 105 -0.54 8.00 4.76
N ALA A 106 0.31 8.48 3.85
CA ALA A 106 0.37 7.99 2.48
C ALA A 106 1.17 6.67 2.42
N VAL A 107 0.60 5.57 2.91
CA VAL A 107 0.77 4.33 2.15
C VAL A 107 -0.16 4.51 0.97
N MET A 108 0.40 4.69 -0.23
CA MET A 108 -0.37 4.85 -1.47
C MET A 108 -1.18 3.57 -1.73
N VAL A 109 -2.34 3.49 -1.08
CA VAL A 109 -3.42 2.57 -1.35
C VAL A 109 -4.42 3.42 -2.10
N LYS A 110 -4.38 3.43 -3.43
CA LYS A 110 -5.52 3.98 -4.16
C LYS A 110 -6.65 2.99 -3.95
N ALA A 111 -7.47 3.27 -2.94
CA ALA A 111 -8.73 2.60 -2.72
C ALA A 111 -9.54 2.68 -4.01
N ASP A 112 -10.00 1.53 -4.49
CA ASP A 112 -11.25 1.49 -5.23
C ASP A 112 -12.33 1.87 -4.21
N ASP A 113 -12.78 3.12 -4.24
CA ASP A 113 -13.90 3.60 -3.43
C ASP A 113 -15.07 3.89 -4.38
N PRO A 114 -16.04 2.97 -4.53
CA PRO A 114 -17.20 3.22 -5.39
C PRO A 114 -18.36 3.94 -4.68
N LEU A 115 -18.22 4.44 -3.45
CA LEU A 115 -19.36 4.94 -2.69
C LEU A 115 -19.05 6.25 -1.93
N LEU A 116 -18.83 7.32 -2.70
CA LEU A 116 -19.09 8.68 -2.20
C LEU A 116 -19.79 9.53 -3.27
N GLU A 117 -20.93 9.05 -3.76
CA GLU A 117 -22.00 9.89 -4.30
C GLU A 117 -23.26 9.68 -3.45
N ALA A 118 -23.34 10.42 -2.35
CA ALA A 118 -24.60 10.77 -1.73
C ALA A 118 -24.44 12.23 -1.27
N GLN A 119 -24.63 13.14 -2.23
CA GLN A 119 -24.74 14.57 -1.95
C GLN A 119 -25.96 14.81 -1.07
N ASP A 120 -25.70 15.50 0.03
CA ASP A 120 -26.54 16.50 0.68
C ASP A 120 -28.00 16.57 0.21
N HIS A 121 -28.89 15.92 0.95
CA HIS A 121 -30.25 16.40 1.18
C HIS A 121 -30.81 15.72 2.42
N PHE A 122 -30.56 16.29 3.61
CA PHE A 122 -31.62 16.62 4.58
C PHE A 122 -31.06 17.31 5.83
N GLU A 123 -31.18 18.64 5.85
CA GLU A 123 -31.44 19.55 6.99
C GLU A 123 -30.95 20.94 6.51
N SER A 124 -31.75 22.01 6.46
CA SER A 124 -32.83 22.37 7.35
C SER A 124 -33.67 23.54 6.77
N HIS A 125 -34.97 23.52 7.09
CA HIS A 125 -35.82 24.66 7.52
C HIS A 125 -36.60 25.47 6.47
N PRO A 126 -37.77 26.05 6.87
CA PRO A 126 -38.33 26.15 8.23
C PRO A 126 -39.45 25.16 8.57
#